data_AF-A0A9E7CPS0-F1
#
_entry.id   AF-A0A9E7CPS0-F1
#
_cell.length_a   1.000
_cell.length_b   1.000
_cell.length_c   1.000
_cell.angle_alpha   90.00
_cell.angle_beta   90.00
_cell.angle_gamma   90.00
#
_symmetry.space_group_name_H-M   'P 1'
#
loop_
_entity.id
_entity.type
_entity.pdbx_description
1 polymer ?
#
loop_
_entity_poly.entity_id
_entity_poly.type
_entity_poly.pdbx_seq_one_letter_code
_entity_poly.pdbx_strand_id
1 'polypeptide(L)' 'MPQKIIVQEGDNLSTISERYAVPIRNIIEMNHLAAPYALQAGEPLTLLGAAYSHCSQRRRFV' A
#
# COMPACT_ATOMS: atom_id res chain seq x y z
N MET A 1 -4.13 13.08 4.11
CA MET A 1 -4.46 13.08 2.67
C MET A 1 -4.04 11.73 2.12
N PRO A 2 -4.91 10.96 1.46
CA PRO A 2 -4.50 9.73 0.81
C PRO A 2 -3.52 10.06 -0.33
N GLN A 3 -2.40 9.35 -0.38
CA GLN A 3 -1.46 9.47 -1.49
C GLN A 3 -1.98 8.59 -2.63
N LYS A 4 -2.05 9.10 -3.85
CA LYS A 4 -2.44 8.33 -5.02
C LYS A 4 -1.26 8.29 -5.97
N ILE A 5 -0.94 7.10 -6.44
CA ILE A 5 0.10 6.88 -7.45
C ILE A 5 -0.52 6.15 -8.63
N ILE A 6 0.06 6.33 -9.81
CA ILE A 6 -0.32 5.56 -11.00
C ILE A 6 0.69 4.43 -11.11
N VAL A 7 0.22 3.18 -11.12
CA VAL A 7 1.10 2.01 -11.30
C VAL A 7 1.71 2.07 -12.70
N GLN A 8 3.02 1.88 -12.83
CA GLN A 8 3.70 1.78 -14.12
C GLN A 8 3.93 0.31 -14.52
N GLU A 9 4.17 0.06 -15.81
CA GLU A 9 4.54 -1.27 -16.29
C GLU A 9 5.86 -1.70 -15.63
N GLY A 10 5.81 -2.80 -14.86
CA GLY A 10 6.94 -3.29 -14.08
C GLY A 10 6.96 -2.84 -12.61
N ASP A 11 5.98 -2.05 -12.16
CA ASP A 11 5.76 -1.82 -10.74
C ASP A 11 5.07 -3.02 -10.09
N ASN A 12 5.65 -3.48 -8.99
CA ASN A 12 5.15 -4.62 -8.22
C ASN A 12 4.70 -4.13 -6.84
N LEU A 13 3.75 -4.84 -6.21
CA LEU A 13 3.33 -4.55 -4.84
C LEU A 13 4.51 -4.50 -3.86
N SER A 14 5.52 -5.36 -4.03
CA SER A 14 6.74 -5.35 -3.23
C SER A 14 7.54 -4.06 -3.41
N THR A 15 7.81 -3.66 -4.66
CA THR A 15 8.57 -2.43 -4.97
C THR A 15 7.84 -1.19 -4.47
N ILE A 16 6.52 -1.14 -4.63
CA ILE A 16 5.68 -0.03 -4.13
C ILE A 16 5.69 -0.03 -2.60
N SER A 17 5.53 -1.18 -1.96
CA SER A 17 5.58 -1.31 -0.50
C SER A 17 6.89 -0.79 0.07
N GLU A 18 8.03 -1.14 -0.54
CA GLU A 18 9.36 -0.69 -0.12
C GLU A 18 9.56 0.81 -0.38
N ARG A 19 9.21 1.28 -1.59
CA ARG A 19 9.40 2.68 -2.00
C ARG A 19 8.61 3.65 -1.14
N TYR A 20 7.38 3.29 -0.77
CA TYR A 20 6.48 4.14 0.00
C TYR A 20 6.44 3.78 1.49
N ALA A 21 7.22 2.78 1.93
CA ALA A 21 7.21 2.23 3.28
C ALA A 21 5.78 1.88 3.78
N VAL A 22 4.95 1.34 2.88
CA VAL A 22 3.57 0.95 3.17
C VAL A 22 3.46 -0.58 3.10
N PRO A 23 3.00 -1.27 4.15
CA PRO A 23 2.88 -2.72 4.09
C PRO A 23 1.89 -3.16 3.01
N ILE A 24 2.27 -4.18 2.23
CA ILE A 24 1.45 -4.76 1.14
C ILE A 24 0.01 -5.06 1.61
N ARG A 25 -0.15 -5.58 2.84
CA ARG A 25 -1.47 -5.84 3.43
C ARG A 25 -2.35 -4.58 3.44
N ASN A 26 -1.82 -3.43 3.84
CA ASN A 26 -2.59 -2.19 3.83
C ASN A 26 -2.95 -1.81 2.40
N ILE A 27 -2.04 -1.94 1.44
CA ILE A 27 -2.30 -1.64 0.02
C ILE A 27 -3.47 -2.51 -0.49
N ILE A 28 -3.45 -3.81 -0.15
CA ILE A 28 -4.51 -4.76 -0.50
C ILE A 28 -5.84 -4.39 0.17
N GLU A 29 -5.85 -4.14 1.48
CA GLU A 29 -7.06 -3.81 2.24
C GLU A 29 -7.67 -2.47 1.77
N MET A 30 -6.83 -1.50 1.43
CA MET A 30 -7.24 -0.15 1.00
C MET A 30 -7.78 -0.11 -0.43
N ASN A 31 -7.21 -0.93 -1.31
CA ASN A 31 -7.59 -0.98 -2.73
C ASN A 31 -8.44 -2.22 -3.05
N HIS A 32 -8.83 -2.97 -2.03
CA HIS A 32 -9.58 -4.23 -2.12
C HIS A 32 -9.02 -5.19 -3.19
N LEU A 33 -7.69 -5.27 -3.29
CA LEU A 33 -7.01 -6.05 -4.33
C LEU A 33 -7.24 -7.55 -4.10
N ALA A 34 -7.76 -8.24 -5.12
CA ALA A 34 -7.91 -9.69 -5.11
C ALA A 34 -6.70 -10.36 -5.80
N ALA A 35 -6.42 -11.61 -5.42
CA ALA A 35 -5.53 -12.46 -6.21
C ALA A 35 -6.07 -12.53 -7.66
N PRO A 36 -5.22 -12.38 -8.70
CA PRO A 36 -3.79 -12.68 -8.75
C PRO A 36 -2.82 -11.54 -8.35
N TYR A 37 -3.28 -10.45 -7.72
CA TYR A 37 -2.44 -9.31 -7.30
C TYR A 37 -1.60 -8.67 -8.42
N ALA A 38 -1.92 -8.99 -9.68
CA ALA A 38 -1.34 -8.36 -10.84
C ALA A 38 -1.89 -6.94 -10.91
N LEU A 39 -1.08 -5.98 -10.49
CA LEU A 39 -1.40 -4.58 -10.69
C LEU A 39 -1.38 -4.33 -12.20
N GLN A 40 -2.48 -3.81 -12.74
CA GLN A 40 -2.48 -3.34 -14.12
C GLN A 40 -1.79 -1.98 -14.17
N ALA A 41 -0.81 -1.86 -15.04
CA ALA A 41 -0.18 -0.58 -15.31
C ALA A 41 -1.22 0.42 -15.83
N GLY A 42 -1.16 1.65 -15.31
CA GLY A 42 -2.11 2.71 -15.57
C GLY A 42 -3.24 2.81 -14.54
N GLU A 43 -3.36 1.86 -13.60
CA GLU A 43 -4.39 1.93 -12.56
C GLU A 43 -3.97 2.85 -11.40
N PRO A 44 -4.87 3.74 -10.91
CA PRO A 44 -4.58 4.58 -9.76
C PRO A 44 -4.60 3.74 -8.48
N LEU A 45 -3.43 3.58 -7.86
CA LEU A 45 -3.29 2.90 -6.58
C LEU A 45 -3.34 3.92 -5.44
N THR A 46 -4.27 3.70 -4.51
CA THR A 46 -4.40 4.53 -3.32
C THR A 46 -3.46 4.00 -2.24
N LEU A 47 -2.37 4.73 -2.01
CA LEU A 47 -1.44 4.51 -0.93
C LEU A 47 -1.80 5.45 0.21
N LEU A 48 -2.40 4.87 1.23
CA LEU A 48 -2.51 5.55 2.49
C LEU A 48 -1.18 5.24 3.20
N GLY A 49 -0.19 6.10 2.96
CA GLY A 49 1.06 6.12 3.72
C GLY A 49 0.72 6.06 5.20
N ALA A 50 1.46 5.30 5.99
CA ALA A 50 1.16 4.94 7.38
C ALA A 50 1.15 6.15 8.37
N ALA A 51 0.37 7.18 8.07
CA ALA A 51 0.00 8.29 8.92
C ALA A 51 -1.34 8.01 9.64
N TYR A 52 -1.67 6.75 9.91
CA TYR A 52 -2.80 6.36 10.74
C TYR A 52 -2.45 5.25 11.75
N SER A 53 -1.20 5.24 12.22
CA SER A 53 -0.82 4.64 13.51
C SER A 53 -0.39 5.71 14.50
N HIS A 54 -1.18 6.77 14.65
CA HIS A 54 -1.08 7.65 15.81
C HIS A 54 -2.50 8.13 16.15
N CYS A 55 -3.34 7.28 16.72
CA CYS A 55 -3.31 6.90 18.14
C CYS A 55 -3.90 5.50 18.31
N SER A 56 -3.28 4.64 19.13
CA SER A 56 -3.68 3.25 19.44
C SER A 56 -3.03 2.12 18.61
N GLN A 57 -1.71 2.12 18.47
CA GLN A 57 -1.00 0.84 18.49
C GLN A 57 0.22 0.93 19.40
N ARG A 58 -0.03 0.82 20.72
CA ARG A 58 0.96 0.29 21.67
C ARG A 58 1.29 -1.15 21.24
N ARG A 59 2.06 -1.36 20.19
CA ARG A 59 2.79 -2.61 20.02
C ARG A 59 3.98 -2.55 20.96
N ARG A 60 3.67 -2.85 22.22
CA ARG A 60 4.62 -3.30 23.22
C ARG A 60 5.25 -4.58 22.64
N PHE A 61 6.44 -4.46 22.08
CA PHE A 61 7.30 -5.62 21.91
C PHE A 61 7.73 -5.99 23.33
N VAL A 62 7.16 -7.09 23.84
CA VAL A 62 7.58 -7.76 25.08
C VAL A 62 8.74 -8.70 24.80
#